data_AF-A0A2P2IE87-F1
#
_entry.id   AF-A0A2P2IE87-F1
#
_cell.length_a   1.000
_cell.length_b   1.000
_cell.length_c   1.000
_cell.angle_alpha   90.00
_cell.angle_beta   90.00
_cell.angle_gamma   90.00
#
_symmetry.space_group_name_H-M   'P 1'
#
loop_
_entity.id
_entity.type
_entity.pdbx_description
1 polymer ?
#
loop_
_entity_poly.entity_id
_entity_poly.type
_entity_poly.pdbx_seq_one_letter_code
_entity_poly.pdbx_strand_id
1 'polypeptide(L)'
;EEDYIDDIINGSIECGTIAMIGDGGNPDFYRWGIEALKKIGGKGVAIIKPRGNSEIIKRIRMAEDVGALAVGVDIDGAGLLVMASMGQPVGPKSIDELKEL
;
A
#
# COMPACT_ATOMS: atom_id res chain seq x y z
N GLU A 1 1.55 -15.02 2.69
CA GLU A 1 1.62 -13.57 2.46
C GLU A 1 2.35 -12.87 3.59
N GLU A 2 1.92 -12.99 4.85
CA GLU A 2 2.61 -12.34 5.98
C GLU A 2 4.10 -12.70 6.06
N ASP A 3 4.46 -13.99 5.99
CA ASP A 3 5.86 -14.42 5.94
C ASP A 3 6.62 -13.84 4.73
N TYR A 4 5.98 -13.81 3.56
CA TYR A 4 6.57 -13.24 2.34
C TYR A 4 6.84 -11.74 2.48
N ILE A 5 5.91 -11.00 3.08
CA ILE A 5 6.05 -9.58 3.38
C ILE A 5 7.23 -9.35 4.33
N ASP A 6 7.30 -10.11 5.43
CA ASP A 6 8.40 -10.01 6.39
C ASP A 6 9.75 -10.36 5.73
N ASP A 7 9.81 -11.41 4.90
CA ASP A 7 11.04 -11.83 4.20
C ASP A 7 11.54 -10.74 3.22
N ILE A 8 10.65 -10.17 2.40
CA ILE A 8 11.00 -9.12 1.44
C ILE A 8 11.46 -7.85 2.14
N ILE A 9 10.79 -7.46 3.22
CA ILE A 9 11.15 -6.26 3.99
C ILE A 9 12.50 -6.44 4.66
N ASN A 10 12.70 -7.53 5.40
CA ASN A 10 13.96 -7.75 6.12
C ASN A 10 15.14 -7.93 5.15
N GLY A 11 14.96 -8.70 4.08
CA GLY A 11 16.00 -8.87 3.07
C GLY A 11 16.39 -7.56 2.38
N SER A 12 15.41 -6.66 2.15
CA SER A 12 15.68 -5.32 1.60
C SER A 12 16.55 -4.49 2.54
N ILE A 13 16.24 -4.50 3.85
CA ILE A 13 17.00 -3.76 4.87
C ILE A 13 18.41 -4.33 5.03
N GLU A 14 18.56 -5.66 5.04
CA GLU A 14 19.87 -6.33 5.11
C GLU A 14 20.77 -5.97 3.92
N CYS A 15 20.19 -5.80 2.73
CA CYS A 15 20.91 -5.35 1.54
C CYS A 15 21.20 -3.84 1.51
N GLY A 16 20.79 -3.07 2.54
CA GLY A 16 20.98 -1.63 2.61
C GLY A 16 20.03 -0.82 1.71
N THR A 17 18.89 -1.38 1.32
CA THR A 17 17.82 -0.70 0.57
C THR A 17 16.52 -0.65 1.37
N ILE A 18 15.43 -0.23 0.74
CA ILE A 18 14.08 -0.18 1.32
C ILE A 18 13.12 -1.07 0.52
N ALA A 19 12.08 -1.57 1.19
CA ALA A 19 11.04 -2.36 0.56
C ALA A 19 9.82 -1.51 0.18
N MET A 20 9.03 -2.04 -0.76
CA MET A 20 7.70 -1.55 -1.08
C MET A 20 6.67 -2.58 -0.62
N ILE A 21 5.66 -2.14 0.11
CA ILE A 21 4.47 -2.97 0.41
C ILE A 21 3.34 -2.58 -0.53
N GLY A 22 2.44 -3.50 -0.81
CA GLY A 22 1.25 -3.26 -1.62
C GLY A 22 -0.03 -3.61 -0.86
N ASP A 23 -1.13 -2.96 -1.21
CA ASP A 23 -2.45 -3.47 -0.89
C ASP A 23 -2.96 -4.44 -1.97
N GLY A 24 -4.14 -5.01 -1.77
CA GLY A 24 -4.71 -5.96 -2.72
C GLY A 24 -6.20 -6.21 -2.50
N GLY A 25 -6.69 -7.29 -3.12
CA GLY A 25 -8.07 -7.75 -2.96
C GLY A 25 -8.36 -8.28 -1.56
N ASN A 26 -7.36 -8.85 -0.87
CA ASN A 26 -7.45 -9.12 0.56
C ASN A 26 -6.99 -7.89 1.36
N PRO A 27 -7.86 -7.27 2.19
CA PRO A 27 -7.49 -6.12 3.02
C PRO A 27 -6.34 -6.38 4.00
N ASP A 28 -6.15 -7.63 4.44
CA ASP A 28 -5.10 -7.99 5.39
C ASP A 28 -3.69 -7.80 4.81
N PHE A 29 -3.52 -7.86 3.49
CA PHE A 29 -2.20 -7.71 2.86
C PHE A 29 -1.59 -6.34 3.17
N TYR A 30 -2.41 -5.29 3.09
CA TYR A 30 -1.95 -3.94 3.44
C TYR A 30 -1.69 -3.81 4.94
N ARG A 31 -2.57 -4.37 5.78
CA ARG A 31 -2.42 -4.33 7.23
C ARG A 31 -1.12 -5.01 7.68
N TRP A 32 -0.87 -6.23 7.20
CA TRP A 32 0.38 -6.96 7.46
C TRP A 32 1.61 -6.19 6.96
N GLY A 33 1.54 -5.59 5.77
CA GLY A 33 2.59 -4.72 5.26
C GLY A 33 2.90 -3.54 6.18
N ILE A 34 1.87 -2.84 6.66
CA ILE A 34 2.02 -1.71 7.58
C ILE A 34 2.61 -2.15 8.93
N GLU A 35 2.15 -3.29 9.46
CA GLU A 35 2.69 -3.89 10.68
C GLU A 35 4.17 -4.26 10.51
N ALA A 36 4.56 -4.81 9.37
CA ALA A 36 5.95 -5.14 9.06
C ALA A 36 6.82 -3.88 8.89
N LEU A 37 6.33 -2.83 8.21
CA LEU A 37 7.03 -1.54 8.13
C LEU A 37 7.24 -0.93 9.52
N LYS A 38 6.27 -1.06 10.43
CA LYS A 38 6.41 -0.60 11.82
C LYS A 38 7.59 -1.26 12.54
N LYS A 39 7.78 -2.58 12.35
CA LYS A 39 8.88 -3.34 12.98
C LYS A 39 10.27 -2.80 12.58
N ILE A 40 10.40 -2.26 11.37
CA ILE A 40 11.67 -1.70 10.85
C ILE A 40 11.75 -0.17 10.94
N GLY A 41 10.87 0.46 11.72
CA GLY A 41 10.86 1.91 11.93
C GLY A 41 10.46 2.71 10.69
N GLY A 42 9.53 2.18 9.88
CA GLY A 42 8.93 2.90 8.75
C GLY A 42 9.82 3.03 7.51
N LYS A 43 10.95 2.31 7.44
CA LYS A 43 11.90 2.38 6.32
C LYS A 43 11.42 1.63 5.06
N GLY A 44 10.29 2.06 4.51
CA GLY A 44 9.73 1.52 3.27
C GLY A 44 8.64 2.41 2.68
N VAL A 45 8.12 1.99 1.52
CA VAL A 45 7.10 2.73 0.77
C VAL A 45 5.80 1.93 0.75
N ALA A 46 4.67 2.57 1.06
CA ALA A 46 3.37 1.92 1.02
C ALA A 46 2.60 2.25 -0.26
N ILE A 47 2.31 1.23 -1.06
CA ILE A 47 1.63 1.36 -2.35
C ILE A 47 0.16 0.98 -2.22
N ILE A 48 -0.70 1.85 -2.74
CA ILE A 48 -2.16 1.79 -2.58
C ILE A 48 -2.80 1.69 -3.98
N LYS A 49 -3.72 0.76 -4.17
CA LYS A 49 -4.49 0.66 -5.42
C LYS A 49 -5.43 1.85 -5.61
N PRO A 50 -5.82 2.18 -6.85
CA PRO A 50 -6.50 3.43 -7.18
C PRO A 50 -7.99 3.32 -6.84
N ARG A 51 -8.28 3.44 -5.54
CA ARG A 51 -9.62 3.34 -4.94
C ARG A 51 -10.32 4.70 -4.93
N GLY A 52 -11.50 4.75 -4.32
CA GLY A 52 -12.09 6.02 -3.90
C GLY A 52 -11.15 6.77 -2.94
N ASN A 53 -11.11 8.10 -3.03
CA ASN A 53 -10.13 8.92 -2.28
C ASN A 53 -10.21 8.74 -0.77
N SER A 54 -11.41 8.55 -0.20
CA SER A 54 -11.57 8.25 1.23
C SER A 54 -10.80 7.00 1.67
N GLU A 55 -10.79 5.95 0.85
CA GLU A 55 -10.08 4.70 1.12
C GLU A 55 -8.57 4.82 0.88
N ILE A 56 -8.14 5.66 -0.07
CA ILE A 56 -6.73 5.98 -0.28
C ILE A 56 -6.21 6.77 0.92
N ILE A 57 -6.87 7.87 1.30
CA ILE A 57 -6.50 8.74 2.43
C ILE A 57 -6.42 7.93 3.72
N LYS A 58 -7.39 7.04 3.98
CA LYS A 58 -7.34 6.12 5.13
C LYS A 58 -6.05 5.30 5.17
N ARG A 59 -5.62 4.76 4.03
CA ARG A 59 -4.38 3.97 3.91
C ARG A 59 -3.13 4.84 4.04
N ILE A 60 -3.14 6.06 3.49
CA ILE A 60 -2.08 7.06 3.70
C ILE A 60 -1.89 7.29 5.21
N ARG A 61 -2.98 7.51 5.98
CA ARG A 61 -2.88 7.69 7.44
C ARG A 61 -2.28 6.48 8.14
N MET A 62 -2.63 5.26 7.74
CA MET A 62 -2.01 4.03 8.29
C MET A 62 -0.50 3.99 8.05
N ALA A 63 -0.03 4.45 6.89
CA ALA A 63 1.39 4.52 6.55
C ALA A 63 2.11 5.63 7.31
N GLU A 64 1.50 6.81 7.44
CA GLU A 64 2.04 7.91 8.26
C GLU A 64 2.18 7.50 9.73
N ASP A 65 1.21 6.79 10.31
CA ASP A 65 1.21 6.35 11.71
C ASP A 65 2.41 5.44 12.07
N VAL A 66 2.97 4.75 11.07
CA VAL A 66 4.16 3.89 11.25
C VAL A 66 5.45 4.54 10.77
N GLY A 67 5.39 5.81 10.33
CA GLY A 67 6.54 6.56 9.85
C GLY A 67 7.05 6.09 8.48
N ALA A 68 6.18 5.55 7.62
CA ALA A 68 6.58 5.15 6.27
C ALA A 68 7.29 6.30 5.53
N LEU A 69 8.36 5.98 4.80
CA LEU A 69 9.18 6.98 4.11
C LEU A 69 8.39 7.71 3.01
N ALA A 70 7.51 6.97 2.33
CA ALA A 70 6.64 7.51 1.30
C ALA A 70 5.40 6.63 1.13
N VAL A 71 4.41 7.19 0.44
CA VAL A 71 3.23 6.48 -0.07
C VAL A 71 3.15 6.67 -1.59
N GLY A 72 2.48 5.74 -2.28
CA GLY A 72 2.22 5.85 -3.71
C GLY A 72 0.85 5.27 -4.07
N VAL A 73 0.31 5.72 -5.20
CA VAL A 73 -0.91 5.15 -5.78
C VAL A 73 -0.55 4.43 -7.07
N ASP A 74 -0.87 3.13 -7.13
CA ASP A 74 -0.60 2.28 -8.29
C ASP A 74 -1.77 2.32 -9.28
N ILE A 75 -1.77 3.35 -10.13
CA ILE A 75 -2.86 3.65 -11.05
C ILE A 75 -3.08 2.58 -12.14
N ASP A 76 -2.11 1.68 -12.36
CA ASP A 76 -2.27 0.57 -13.30
C ASP A 76 -3.38 -0.41 -12.88
N GLY A 77 -3.70 -0.42 -11.57
CA GLY A 77 -4.70 -1.29 -10.97
C GLY A 77 -6.13 -0.91 -11.31
N ALA A 78 -6.35 0.24 -11.95
CA ALA A 78 -7.69 0.78 -12.25
C ALA A 78 -8.59 -0.18 -13.06
N GLY A 79 -8.00 -1.10 -13.83
CA GLY A 79 -8.72 -2.07 -14.67
C GLY A 79 -8.98 -3.44 -14.01
N LEU A 80 -8.57 -3.65 -12.76
CA LEU A 80 -8.61 -4.99 -12.14
C LEU A 80 -10.01 -5.38 -11.65
N LEU A 81 -10.80 -5.99 -12.54
CA LEU A 81 -12.14 -6.51 -12.23
C LEU A 81 -12.15 -7.52 -11.07
N VAL A 82 -11.06 -8.28 -10.90
CA VAL A 82 -10.91 -9.22 -9.79
C VAL A 82 -10.98 -8.53 -8.43
N MET A 83 -10.45 -7.32 -8.29
CA MET A 83 -10.53 -6.58 -7.02
C MET A 83 -11.97 -6.17 -6.71
N ALA A 84 -12.73 -5.73 -7.72
CA ALA A 84 -14.15 -5.43 -7.56
C ALA A 84 -14.95 -6.66 -7.11
N SER A 85 -14.65 -7.85 -7.66
CA SER A 85 -15.30 -9.10 -7.22
C SER A 85 -14.97 -9.51 -5.77
N MET A 86 -13.89 -8.99 -5.20
CA MET A 86 -13.47 -9.20 -3.81
C MET A 86 -14.01 -8.10 -2.87
N GLY A 87 -14.92 -7.23 -3.34
CA GLY A 87 -15.43 -6.11 -2.56
C GLY A 87 -14.42 -4.97 -2.36
N GLN A 88 -13.40 -4.92 -3.20
CA GLN A 88 -12.31 -3.94 -3.16
C GLN A 88 -12.28 -3.14 -4.48
N PRO A 89 -13.32 -2.32 -4.78
CA PRO A 89 -13.41 -1.63 -6.07
C PRO A 89 -12.22 -0.67 -6.28
N VAL A 90 -11.75 -0.65 -7.52
CA VAL A 90 -10.67 0.21 -8.03
C VAL A 90 -11.13 0.85 -9.34
N GLY A 91 -10.55 1.98 -9.71
CA GLY A 91 -10.93 2.70 -10.92
C GLY A 91 -9.90 3.77 -11.32
N PRO A 92 -10.05 4.35 -12.52
CA PRO A 92 -9.18 5.43 -12.97
C PRO A 92 -9.36 6.65 -12.06
N LYS A 93 -8.31 7.49 -11.99
CA LYS A 93 -8.32 8.75 -11.25
C LYS A 93 -8.29 9.92 -12.21
N SER A 94 -9.21 10.86 -12.05
CA SER A 94 -9.15 12.16 -12.69
C SER A 94 -8.04 13.02 -12.07
N ILE A 95 -7.63 14.07 -12.79
CA ILE A 95 -6.64 15.04 -12.29
C ILE A 95 -7.10 15.67 -10.97
N ASP A 96 -8.39 15.99 -10.83
CA ASP A 96 -8.90 16.65 -9.63
C ASP A 96 -8.94 15.70 -8.43
N GLU A 97 -9.27 14.42 -8.65
CA GLU A 97 -9.13 13.42 -7.59
C GLU A 97 -7.68 13.21 -7.16
N LEU A 98 -6.71 13.30 -8.08
CA LEU A 98 -5.29 13.20 -7.73
C LEU A 98 -4.79 14.40 -6.92
N LYS A 99 -5.35 15.61 -7.14
CA LYS A 99 -5.01 16.81 -6.36
C LYS A 99 -5.58 16.79 -4.94
N GLU A 100 -6.58 15.96 -4.66
CA GLU A 100 -7.19 15.83 -3.33
C GLU A 100 -6.32 14.98 -2.39
N LEU A 101 -5.49 14.08 -2.94
CA LEU A 101 -4.58 13.21 -2.20
C LEU A 101 -3.32 13.95 -1.75
#